data_AF-A0AAX0RV80-F1
#
_entry.id   AF-A0AAX0RV80-F1
#
_cell.length_a   1.000
_cell.length_b   1.000
_cell.length_c   1.000
_cell.angle_alpha   90.00
_cell.angle_beta   90.00
_cell.angle_gamma   90.00
#
_symmetry.space_group_name_H-M   'P 1'
#
loop_
_entity.id
_entity.type
_entity.pdbx_description
1 polymer ?
#
loop_
_entity_poly.entity_id
_entity_poly.type
_entity_poly.pdbx_seq_one_letter_code
_entity_poly.pdbx_strand_id
1 'polypeptide(L)' 'MGFKYQVEFCDISPNAKIGSGLPIYNSLGILIGEVRIGKNLKLFQNVTFGSVQVFEVGDGVNLFSVAF' A
#
# COMPACT_ATOMS: atom_id res chain seq x y z
N MET A 1 14.53 -16.09 -5.33
CA MET A 1 13.39 -15.24 -5.75
C MET A 1 13.09 -14.33 -4.57
N GLY A 2 13.61 -13.10 -4.56
CA GLY A 2 13.78 -12.32 -3.33
C GLY A 2 12.81 -11.14 -3.23
N PHE A 3 12.14 -11.00 -2.09
CA PHE A 3 11.40 -9.79 -1.73
C PHE A 3 12.38 -8.76 -1.17
N LYS A 4 12.29 -7.50 -1.62
CA LYS A 4 13.33 -6.47 -1.42
C LYS A 4 13.07 -5.49 -0.28
N TYR A 5 11.96 -5.61 0.45
CA TYR A 5 11.67 -4.83 1.65
C TYR A 5 10.81 -5.68 2.57
N GLN A 6 11.35 -6.08 3.73
CA GLN A 6 10.57 -6.74 4.78
C GLN A 6 10.34 -5.70 5.86
N VAL A 7 9.20 -5.02 5.78
CA VAL A 7 8.72 -4.16 6.86
C VAL A 7 7.80 -5.04 7.69
N GLU A 8 8.15 -5.31 8.94
CA GLU A 8 7.35 -6.21 9.78
C GLU A 8 5.87 -5.77 9.78
N PHE A 9 4.97 -6.74 9.63
CA PHE A 9 3.51 -6.57 9.62
C PHE A 9 2.91 -5.79 8.43
N CYS A 10 3.68 -5.61 7.34
CA CYS A 10 3.21 -5.02 6.08
C CYS A 10 3.50 -5.96 4.90
N ASP A 11 2.45 -6.36 4.19
CA ASP A 11 2.54 -7.24 3.03
C ASP A 11 2.25 -6.46 1.75
N ILE A 12 3.19 -6.47 0.81
CA ILE A 12 3.07 -5.78 -0.48
C ILE A 12 3.31 -6.77 -1.62
N SER A 13 2.33 -6.90 -2.51
CA SER A 13 2.44 -7.72 -3.72
C SER A 13 3.58 -7.22 -4.62
N PRO A 14 4.40 -8.12 -5.20
CA PRO A 14 5.45 -7.74 -6.14
C PRO A 14 4.90 -7.13 -7.44
N ASN A 15 3.61 -7.30 -7.71
CA ASN A 15 2.94 -6.78 -8.90
C ASN A 15 2.30 -5.39 -8.67
N ALA A 16 2.29 -4.89 -7.43
CA ALA A 16 1.84 -3.55 -7.12
C ALA A 16 2.65 -2.49 -7.90
N LYS A 17 1.97 -1.49 -8.45
CA LYS A 17 2.61 -0.34 -9.11
C LYS A 17 2.44 0.87 -8.20
N ILE A 18 3.52 1.32 -7.60
CA ILE A 18 3.50 2.39 -6.58
C ILE A 18 4.31 3.58 -7.08
N GLY A 19 3.70 4.75 -7.11
CA GLY A 19 4.37 6.02 -7.40
C GLY A 19 5.38 6.41 -6.33
N SER A 20 6.25 7.38 -6.66
CA SER A 20 7.26 7.90 -5.73
C SER A 20 6.64 8.58 -4.51
N GLY A 21 7.30 8.45 -3.35
CA GLY A 21 6.88 9.09 -2.11
C GLY A 21 5.79 8.30 -1.38
N LEU A 22 6.14 7.15 -0.79
CA LEU A 22 5.24 6.33 0.02
C LEU A 22 5.72 6.28 1.48
N PRO A 23 5.56 7.36 2.27
CA PRO A 23 5.83 7.28 3.70
C PRO A 23 4.84 6.32 4.38
N ILE A 24 5.37 5.29 5.03
CA ILE A 24 4.64 4.37 5.91
C ILE A 24 4.94 4.81 7.35
N TYR A 25 3.94 5.36 8.03
CA TYR A 25 4.10 5.87 9.39
C TYR A 25 3.95 4.78 10.46
N ASN A 26 3.12 3.78 10.19
CA ASN A 26 2.97 2.59 11.00
C ASN A 26 2.62 1.41 10.10
N SER A 27 3.45 0.38 10.08
CA SER A 27 3.33 -0.75 9.16
C SER A 27 2.33 -1.81 9.61
N LEU A 28 1.87 -1.77 10.87
CA LEU A 28 1.03 -2.83 11.44
C LEU A 28 -0.25 -3.02 10.62
N GLY A 29 -0.46 -4.24 10.10
CA GLY A 29 -1.70 -4.63 9.45
C GLY A 29 -1.92 -4.02 8.07
N ILE A 30 -0.86 -3.56 7.39
CA ILE A 30 -0.96 -3.09 6.01
C ILE A 30 -0.94 -4.27 5.04
N LEU A 31 -1.90 -4.31 4.10
CA LEU A 31 -1.94 -5.25 2.98
C LEU A 31 -2.09 -4.48 1.66
N ILE A 32 -1.15 -4.61 0.74
CA ILE A 32 -1.20 -4.03 -0.60
C ILE A 32 -1.22 -5.16 -1.64
N GLY A 33 -2.38 -5.40 -2.25
CA GLY A 33 -2.56 -6.37 -3.34
C GLY A 33 -2.03 -5.88 -4.70
N GLU A 34 -2.52 -6.49 -5.79
CA GLU A 34 -2.21 -6.03 -7.16
C GLU A 34 -2.99 -4.77 -7.52
N VAL A 35 -2.42 -3.61 -7.17
CA VAL A 35 -3.06 -2.29 -7.36
C VAL A 35 -2.14 -1.28 -8.02
N ARG A 36 -2.71 -0.18 -8.52
CA ARG A 36 -1.97 1.00 -8.99
C ARG A 36 -2.17 2.17 -8.02
N ILE A 37 -1.07 2.62 -7.43
CA ILE A 37 -1.02 3.71 -6.46
C ILE A 37 -0.25 4.89 -7.07
N GLY A 38 -0.83 6.09 -6.97
CA GLY A 38 -0.22 7.36 -7.38
C GLY A 38 0.99 7.78 -6.54
N LYS A 39 1.38 9.06 -6.64
CA LYS A 39 2.51 9.64 -5.92
C LYS A 39 2.08 10.22 -4.57
N ASN A 40 3.04 10.30 -3.64
CA ASN A 40 2.87 10.98 -2.34
C ASN A 40 1.74 10.40 -1.47
N LEU A 41 1.45 9.10 -1.59
CA LEU A 41 0.47 8.40 -0.74
C LEU A 41 1.04 8.22 0.66
N LYS A 42 0.30 8.64 1.68
CA LYS A 42 0.67 8.42 3.08
C LYS A 42 -0.10 7.24 3.67
N LEU A 43 0.61 6.28 4.23
CA LEU A 43 0.04 5.07 4.82
C LEU A 43 0.22 5.01 6.34
N PHE A 44 -0.86 4.59 6.99
CA PHE A 44 -0.96 4.33 8.43
C PHE A 44 -1.37 2.86 8.64
N GLN A 45 -1.44 2.43 9.90
CA GLN A 45 -1.76 1.04 10.26
C GLN A 45 -3.13 0.60 9.74
N ASN A 46 -3.31 -0.72 9.59
CA ASN A 46 -4.56 -1.40 9.24
C ASN A 46 -5.16 -0.93 7.90
N VAL A 47 -4.31 -0.56 6.94
CA VAL A 47 -4.75 -0.21 5.59
C VAL A 47 -4.69 -1.44 4.69
N THR A 48 -5.84 -1.81 4.13
CA THR A 48 -5.92 -2.90 3.15
C THR A 48 -6.34 -2.35 1.80
N PHE A 49 -5.54 -2.65 0.78
CA PHE A 49 -5.92 -2.57 -0.63
C PHE A 49 -6.10 -3.99 -1.17
N GLY A 50 -7.34 -4.48 -1.09
CA GLY A 50 -7.72 -5.78 -1.63
C GLY A 50 -7.71 -5.82 -3.17
N SER A 51 -7.62 -7.03 -3.73
CA SER A 51 -7.68 -7.27 -5.18
C SER A 51 -8.81 -8.24 -5.54
N VAL A 52 -9.79 -7.72 -6.27
CA VAL A 52 -10.76 -8.50 -7.07
C VAL A 52 -10.93 -7.86 -8.47
N GLN A 53 -10.68 -6.54 -8.58
CA GLN A 53 -10.61 -5.73 -9.82
C GLN A 53 -9.55 -4.62 -9.64
N VAL A 54 -9.29 -3.85 -10.71
CA VAL A 54 -8.34 -2.72 -10.69
C VAL A 54 -8.81 -1.67 -9.68
N PHE A 55 -8.10 -1.58 -8.56
CA PHE A 55 -8.28 -0.52 -7.56
C PHE A 55 -7.21 0.56 -7.79
N GLU A 56 -7.65 1.81 -7.98
CA GLU A 56 -6.78 2.96 -8.24
C GLU A 56 -6.92 4.01 -7.14
N VAL A 57 -5.78 4.46 -6.61
CA VAL A 57 -5.70 5.55 -5.64
C VAL A 57 -4.92 6.71 -6.27
N GLY A 58 -5.54 7.89 -6.31
CA GLY A 58 -4.97 9.11 -6.87
C GLY A 58 -3.88 9.75 -6.01
N ASP A 59 -3.31 10.84 -6.51
CA ASP A 59 -2.20 11.56 -5.87
C ASP A 59 -2.64 12.31 -4.60
N GLY A 60 -1.76 12.33 -3.59
CA GLY A 60 -1.95 13.14 -2.37
C GLY A 60 -3.04 12.65 -1.41
N VAL A 61 -3.55 11.43 -1.60
CA VAL A 61 -4.53 10.81 -0.72
C VAL A 61 -3.86 10.43 0.62
N ASN A 62 -4.60 10.58 1.72
CA ASN A 62 -4.21 10.07 3.03
C ASN A 62 -5.23 9.04 3.47
N LEU A 63 -4.77 7.84 3.84
CA LEU A 63 -5.65 6.77 4.30
C LEU A 63 -5.30 6.40 5.73
N PHE A 64 -6.28 6.54 6.61
CA PHE A 64 -6.14 6.24 8.03
C PHE A 64 -6.99 5.01 8.35
N SER A 65 -6.36 3.92 8.81
CA SER A 65 -7.02 2.74 9.40
C SER A 65 -8.33 2.36 8.69
N VAL A 66 -8.21 1.85 7.46
CA VAL A 66 -9.35 1.58 6.57
C VAL A 66 -9.07 0.38 5.68
N ALA A 67 -10.06 -0.48 5.48
CA ALA A 67 -9.98 -1.59 4.54
C ALA A 67 -10.85 -1.28 3.31
N PHE A 68 -10.27 -1.43 2.12
CA PHE A 68 -10.96 -1.36 0.82
C PHE A 68 -10.81 -2.67 0.06
#